data_AF-A0A3R0XCL6-F1
#
_entry.id   AF-A0A3R0XCL6-F1
#
_cell.length_a   1.000
_cell.length_b   1.000
_cell.length_c   1.000
_cell.angle_alpha   90.00
_cell.angle_beta   90.00
_cell.angle_gamma   90.00
#
_symmetry.space_group_name_H-M   'P 1'
#
loop_
_entity.id
_entity.type
_entity.pdbx_description
1 polymer ?
#
loop_
_entity_poly.entity_id
_entity_poly.type
_entity_poly.pdbx_seq_one_letter_code
_entity_poly.pdbx_strand_id
1 'polypeptide(L)'
;VPFMTDENGVNVPTNKPEEDPDIPGIGYYGSKWRDSSATWTSQDRASHFSSWARRGIISDRLATAILIHAGRTTVKVDAPSSETGAPTPSPSENEAVSTTTLLSYRASESEGRLTEQGWSAGGGKAEIVADEGATGGTAMKLSKETGVGSWYLEHDAGTGAELLKNGGLISCRFKASGELVANQYVIA
;
A
#
# COMPACT_ATOMS: atom_id res chain seq x y z
N VAL A 1 6.26 -20.62 2.69
CA VAL A 1 5.26 -20.91 1.65
C VAL A 1 5.43 -22.37 1.23
N PRO A 2 4.45 -23.24 1.47
CA PRO A 2 4.51 -24.61 0.95
C PRO A 2 4.33 -24.56 -0.57
N PHE A 3 5.31 -25.09 -1.32
CA PHE A 3 5.26 -25.17 -2.79
C PHE A 3 5.09 -26.59 -3.30
N MET A 4 5.07 -27.58 -2.41
CA MET A 4 5.06 -28.99 -2.81
C MET A 4 3.66 -29.53 -3.08
N THR A 5 2.63 -28.99 -2.43
CA THR A 5 1.24 -29.42 -2.58
C THR A 5 0.34 -28.23 -2.87
N ASP A 6 -0.68 -28.39 -3.72
CA ASP A 6 -1.72 -27.41 -3.97
C ASP A 6 -2.69 -27.27 -2.77
N GLU A 7 -3.74 -26.47 -2.91
CA GLU A 7 -4.72 -26.23 -1.82
C GLU A 7 -5.57 -27.46 -1.50
N ASN A 8 -5.58 -28.44 -2.41
CA ASN A 8 -6.31 -29.70 -2.31
C ASN A 8 -5.38 -30.87 -1.92
N GLY A 9 -4.10 -30.60 -1.63
CA GLY A 9 -3.10 -31.60 -1.26
C GLY A 9 -2.45 -32.36 -2.42
N VAL A 10 -2.69 -31.95 -3.68
CA VAL A 10 -2.09 -32.55 -4.88
C VAL A 10 -0.68 -31.99 -5.11
N ASN A 11 0.28 -32.83 -5.48
CA ASN A 11 1.64 -32.36 -5.72
C ASN A 11 1.72 -31.37 -6.88
N VAL A 12 2.52 -30.31 -6.70
CA VAL A 12 2.74 -29.31 -7.75
C VAL A 12 3.52 -29.95 -8.91
N PRO A 13 3.09 -29.75 -10.17
CA PRO A 13 3.68 -30.46 -11.31
C PRO A 13 5.20 -30.24 -11.48
N THR A 14 5.91 -31.32 -11.77
CA THR A 14 7.36 -31.35 -11.98
C THR A 14 7.75 -31.48 -13.45
N ASN A 15 9.05 -31.45 -13.76
CA ASN A 15 9.58 -31.75 -15.09
C ASN A 15 9.48 -33.24 -15.46
N LYS A 16 8.71 -34.06 -14.73
CA LYS A 16 8.31 -35.39 -15.21
C LYS A 16 7.43 -35.24 -16.45
N PRO A 17 7.69 -35.98 -17.54
CA PRO A 17 6.89 -35.88 -18.76
C PRO A 17 5.38 -36.11 -18.56
N GLU A 18 5.00 -36.92 -17.56
CA GLU A 18 3.60 -37.20 -17.21
C GLU A 18 2.92 -36.03 -16.52
N GLU A 19 3.69 -35.17 -15.83
CA GLU A 19 3.18 -34.02 -15.05
C GLU A 19 3.30 -32.71 -15.84
N ASP A 20 4.04 -32.68 -16.95
CA ASP A 20 4.24 -31.49 -17.80
C ASP A 20 3.85 -31.76 -19.26
N PRO A 21 2.54 -31.86 -19.57
CA PRO A 21 2.04 -32.16 -20.91
C PRO A 21 2.16 -30.98 -21.87
N ASP A 22 2.20 -31.29 -23.16
CA ASP A 22 2.10 -30.28 -24.22
C ASP A 22 0.72 -29.62 -24.21
N ILE A 23 0.69 -28.31 -24.47
CA ILE A 23 -0.54 -27.54 -24.72
C ILE A 23 -0.38 -26.83 -26.08
N PRO A 24 -0.63 -27.54 -27.19
CA PRO A 24 -0.37 -27.02 -28.53
C PRO A 24 -1.16 -25.75 -28.87
N GLY A 25 -2.36 -25.60 -28.30
CA GLY A 25 -3.22 -24.42 -28.52
C GLY A 25 -2.59 -23.09 -28.11
N ILE A 26 -1.58 -23.11 -27.25
CA ILE A 26 -0.81 -21.92 -26.83
C ILE A 26 0.68 -22.04 -27.19
N GLY A 27 1.04 -23.02 -28.02
CA GLY A 27 2.43 -23.28 -28.41
C GLY A 27 3.34 -23.72 -27.24
N TYR A 28 2.76 -24.25 -26.16
CA TYR A 28 3.54 -24.77 -25.04
C TYR A 28 3.91 -26.23 -25.30
N TYR A 29 5.20 -26.51 -25.36
CA TYR A 29 5.75 -27.86 -25.42
C TYR A 29 6.41 -28.16 -24.08
N GLY A 30 5.88 -29.18 -23.41
CA GLY A 30 6.31 -29.60 -22.09
C GLY A 30 7.65 -30.33 -22.11
N SER A 31 8.03 -30.82 -20.95
CA SER A 31 9.36 -31.35 -20.70
C SER A 31 9.67 -32.69 -21.38
N LYS A 32 8.67 -33.34 -22.01
CA LYS A 32 8.81 -34.59 -22.77
C LYS A 32 9.84 -34.48 -23.91
N TRP A 33 9.99 -33.30 -24.51
CA TRP A 33 10.89 -33.06 -25.63
C TRP A 33 12.37 -32.94 -25.25
N ARG A 34 12.68 -32.98 -23.94
CA ARG A 34 14.04 -33.10 -23.42
C ARG A 34 14.28 -34.56 -23.07
N ASP A 35 14.89 -35.30 -23.99
CA ASP A 35 15.00 -36.76 -23.98
C ASP A 35 16.40 -37.28 -23.59
N SER A 36 17.36 -36.39 -23.43
CA SER A 36 18.78 -36.73 -23.32
C SER A 36 19.50 -35.86 -22.29
N SER A 37 20.62 -36.36 -21.76
CA SER A 37 21.45 -35.61 -20.81
C SER A 37 22.06 -34.33 -21.37
N ALA A 38 22.15 -34.20 -22.69
CA ALA A 38 22.54 -32.97 -23.35
C ALA A 38 21.43 -31.89 -23.31
N THR A 39 20.17 -32.31 -23.15
CA THR A 39 18.99 -31.43 -23.27
C THR A 39 18.23 -31.27 -21.97
N TRP A 40 18.37 -32.13 -20.96
CA TRP A 40 17.77 -31.92 -19.63
C TRP A 40 18.76 -31.38 -18.59
N THR A 41 18.25 -30.72 -17.55
CA THR A 41 19.09 -30.17 -16.47
C THR A 41 19.57 -31.24 -15.49
N SER A 42 18.76 -32.27 -15.25
CA SER A 42 19.05 -33.34 -14.29
C SER A 42 18.37 -34.62 -14.71
N GLN A 43 19.00 -35.76 -14.38
CA GLN A 43 18.45 -37.09 -14.68
C GLN A 43 17.19 -37.37 -13.86
N ASP A 44 17.15 -36.94 -12.59
CA ASP A 44 15.92 -36.95 -11.80
C ASP A 44 15.01 -35.81 -12.26
N ARG A 45 13.99 -36.18 -13.04
CA ARG A 45 13.03 -35.24 -13.63
C ARG A 45 12.05 -34.65 -12.63
N ALA A 46 11.81 -35.31 -11.50
CA ALA A 46 10.91 -34.80 -10.46
C ALA A 46 11.55 -33.75 -9.56
N SER A 47 12.88 -33.66 -9.57
CA SER A 47 13.62 -32.73 -8.70
C SER A 47 13.34 -31.24 -8.94
N HIS A 48 12.72 -30.89 -10.06
CA HIS A 48 12.43 -29.51 -10.45
C HIS A 48 10.97 -29.34 -10.87
N PHE A 49 10.35 -28.26 -10.41
CA PHE A 49 9.02 -27.84 -10.89
C PHE A 49 9.02 -27.54 -12.39
N SER A 50 7.90 -27.87 -13.05
CA SER A 50 7.69 -27.63 -14.47
C SER A 50 7.65 -26.13 -14.81
N SER A 51 7.85 -25.80 -16.09
CA SER A 51 7.73 -24.42 -16.55
C SER A 51 6.30 -23.90 -16.39
N TRP A 52 5.30 -24.76 -16.62
CA TRP A 52 3.89 -24.46 -16.38
C TRP A 52 3.60 -24.13 -14.91
N ALA A 53 4.07 -24.97 -13.99
CA ALA A 53 3.88 -24.78 -12.55
C ALA A 53 4.51 -23.46 -12.04
N ARG A 54 5.68 -23.11 -12.59
CA ARG A 54 6.36 -21.83 -12.27
C ARG A 54 5.58 -20.62 -12.77
N ARG A 55 4.91 -20.71 -13.93
CA ARG A 55 4.10 -19.61 -14.47
C ARG A 55 2.77 -19.44 -13.76
N GLY A 56 2.19 -20.52 -13.25
CA GLY A 56 0.94 -20.49 -12.48
C GLY A 56 1.18 -20.57 -10.98
N ILE A 57 0.82 -21.73 -10.40
CA ILE A 57 0.64 -21.92 -8.96
C ILE A 57 1.81 -21.48 -8.07
N ILE A 58 3.06 -21.63 -8.52
CA ILE A 58 4.23 -21.23 -7.70
C ILE A 58 4.32 -19.70 -7.61
N SER A 59 4.19 -19.02 -8.75
CA SER A 59 4.18 -17.55 -8.81
C SER A 59 3.01 -16.99 -8.03
N ASP A 60 1.82 -17.57 -8.20
CA ASP A 60 0.61 -17.13 -7.48
C ASP A 60 0.77 -17.28 -5.97
N ARG A 61 1.29 -18.42 -5.50
CA ARG A 61 1.52 -18.62 -4.06
C ARG A 61 2.58 -17.71 -3.49
N LEU A 62 3.65 -17.45 -4.25
CA LEU A 62 4.66 -16.51 -3.83
C LEU A 62 4.07 -15.09 -3.76
N ALA A 63 3.29 -14.68 -4.76
CA ALA A 63 2.61 -13.39 -4.78
C ALA A 63 1.62 -13.25 -3.62
N THR A 64 0.76 -14.23 -3.40
CA THR A 64 -0.19 -14.27 -2.27
C THR A 64 0.55 -14.26 -0.94
N ALA A 65 1.61 -15.03 -0.79
CA ALA A 65 2.40 -15.01 0.44
C ALA A 65 3.09 -13.66 0.65
N ILE A 66 3.59 -13.02 -0.39
CA ILE A 66 4.14 -11.66 -0.32
C ILE A 66 3.04 -10.67 0.08
N LEU A 67 1.85 -10.76 -0.50
CA LEU A 67 0.73 -9.89 -0.11
C LEU A 67 0.33 -10.08 1.36
N ILE A 68 0.29 -11.35 1.83
CA ILE A 68 -0.06 -11.69 3.22
C ILE A 68 1.06 -11.29 4.20
N HIS A 69 2.33 -11.53 3.87
CA HIS A 69 3.44 -11.42 4.82
C HIS A 69 4.29 -10.15 4.67
N ALA A 70 4.38 -9.60 3.46
CA ALA A 70 5.14 -8.37 3.20
C ALA A 70 4.29 -7.11 3.34
N GLY A 71 3.00 -7.23 3.69
CA GLY A 71 2.15 -6.11 4.04
C GLY A 71 1.95 -5.13 2.88
N ARG A 72 0.90 -5.36 2.08
CA ARG A 72 0.25 -4.24 1.39
C ARG A 72 -1.14 -4.05 1.97
N THR A 73 -1.17 -3.21 2.99
CA THR A 73 -2.11 -2.10 3.05
C THR A 73 -2.38 -1.59 1.62
N THR A 74 -3.49 -2.01 1.03
CA THR A 74 -3.96 -1.45 -0.22
C THR A 74 -4.24 0.03 0.02
N VAL A 75 -3.44 0.89 -0.63
CA VAL A 75 -3.76 2.31 -0.77
C VAL A 75 -5.03 2.35 -1.62
N LYS A 76 -6.16 2.54 -0.93
CA LYS A 76 -7.40 2.98 -1.54
C LYS A 76 -7.15 4.38 -2.10
N VAL A 77 -6.94 4.47 -3.41
CA VAL A 77 -7.11 5.72 -4.14
C VAL A 77 -8.62 5.87 -4.31
N ASP A 78 -9.25 6.63 -3.42
CA ASP A 78 -10.57 7.19 -3.70
C ASP A 78 -10.39 8.17 -4.87
N ALA A 79 -10.70 7.69 -6.08
CA ALA A 79 -11.02 8.57 -7.19
C ALA A 79 -12.33 9.29 -6.85
N PRO A 80 -12.45 10.61 -7.10
CA PRO A 80 -13.70 11.32 -6.91
C PRO A 80 -14.76 10.75 -7.87
N SER A 81 -15.88 10.32 -7.30
CA SER A 81 -17.07 9.85 -8.03
C SER A 81 -17.49 10.82 -9.13
N SER A 82 -17.60 10.30 -10.36
CA SER A 82 -18.57 10.79 -11.32
C SER A 82 -19.53 9.64 -11.60
N GLU A 83 -20.80 9.84 -11.24
CA GLU A 83 -21.89 8.89 -11.35
C GLU A 83 -22.12 8.47 -12.81
N THR A 84 -22.40 7.18 -13.05
CA THR A 84 -23.52 6.67 -13.89
C THR A 84 -23.60 5.13 -13.81
N GLY A 85 -24.64 4.59 -13.16
CA GLY A 85 -25.44 3.43 -13.61
C GLY A 85 -24.98 1.97 -13.40
N ALA A 86 -25.57 1.31 -12.38
CA ALA A 86 -25.93 -0.13 -12.25
C ALA A 86 -24.87 -1.18 -11.80
N PRO A 87 -25.29 -2.34 -11.25
CA PRO A 87 -25.90 -2.56 -9.94
C PRO A 87 -24.93 -3.24 -8.93
N THR A 88 -25.23 -3.00 -7.65
CA THR A 88 -24.52 -3.41 -6.44
C THR A 88 -24.42 -4.92 -6.21
N PRO A 89 -23.26 -5.46 -5.79
CA PRO A 89 -23.20 -6.54 -4.83
C PRO A 89 -22.96 -5.97 -3.42
N SER A 90 -23.75 -6.43 -2.45
CA SER A 90 -23.69 -6.05 -1.04
C SER A 90 -22.28 -6.13 -0.45
N PRO A 91 -21.93 -5.24 0.50
CA PRO A 91 -20.65 -5.30 1.19
C PRO A 91 -20.71 -6.42 2.24
N SER A 92 -19.92 -7.48 2.04
CA SER A 92 -19.55 -8.36 3.15
C SER A 92 -18.57 -7.62 4.05
N GLU A 93 -18.87 -7.67 5.34
CA GLU A 93 -18.16 -7.06 6.46
C GLU A 93 -16.68 -7.49 6.55
N ASN A 94 -15.88 -6.55 7.07
CA ASN A 94 -14.60 -6.76 7.75
C ASN A 94 -13.41 -7.35 6.97
N GLU A 95 -12.64 -6.45 6.36
CA GLU A 95 -11.19 -6.45 6.57
C GLU A 95 -10.75 -5.02 6.88
N ALA A 96 -10.79 -4.65 8.17
CA ALA A 96 -10.14 -3.46 8.66
C ALA A 96 -8.62 -3.64 8.47
N VAL A 97 -8.10 -3.12 7.37
CA VAL A 97 -6.67 -2.97 7.15
C VAL A 97 -6.12 -2.11 8.30
N SER A 98 -5.43 -2.74 9.25
CA SER A 98 -4.85 -2.09 10.43
C SER A 98 -3.64 -1.23 10.03
N THR A 99 -3.88 -0.04 9.48
CA THR A 99 -2.84 0.99 9.40
C THR A 99 -2.58 1.55 10.80
N THR A 100 -1.40 1.26 11.35
CA THR A 100 -0.95 1.87 12.60
C THR A 100 -0.61 3.33 12.33
N THR A 101 -1.32 4.26 12.97
CA THR A 101 -1.05 5.69 12.86
C THR A 101 0.09 6.04 13.80
N LEU A 102 1.24 6.46 13.25
CA LEU A 102 2.41 6.87 14.04
C LEU A 102 2.22 8.27 14.65
N LEU A 103 1.70 9.20 13.85
CA LEU A 103 1.33 10.54 14.26
C LEU A 103 0.16 11.01 13.40
N SER A 104 -0.75 11.77 13.99
CA SER A 104 -1.83 12.43 13.27
C SER A 104 -2.18 13.74 13.92
N TYR A 105 -2.56 14.70 13.11
CA TYR A 105 -3.22 15.91 13.56
C TYR A 105 -4.57 16.05 12.84
N ARG A 106 -5.64 16.27 13.59
CA ARG A 106 -6.97 16.58 13.06
C ARG A 106 -7.56 17.78 13.79
N ALA A 107 -7.95 18.79 13.02
CA ALA A 107 -8.62 19.99 13.56
C ALA A 107 -10.02 19.69 14.15
N SER A 108 -10.64 18.58 13.76
CA SER A 108 -11.93 18.12 14.30
C SER A 108 -11.79 17.31 15.59
N GLU A 109 -10.58 16.87 15.93
CA GLU A 109 -10.30 16.01 17.08
C GLU A 109 -9.74 16.84 18.23
N SER A 110 -10.13 16.51 19.47
CA SER A 110 -9.70 17.27 20.67
C SER A 110 -9.86 18.80 20.53
N GLU A 111 -10.95 19.25 19.90
CA GLU A 111 -11.19 20.68 19.60
C GLU A 111 -10.04 21.36 18.82
N GLY A 112 -9.26 20.58 18.06
CA GLY A 112 -8.08 21.03 17.33
C GLY A 112 -6.87 21.37 18.20
N ARG A 113 -6.90 21.03 19.50
CA ARG A 113 -5.83 21.34 20.46
C ARG A 113 -4.60 20.48 20.19
N LEU A 114 -3.55 21.14 19.71
CA LEU A 114 -2.26 20.53 19.36
C LEU A 114 -1.65 19.74 20.52
N THR A 115 -1.65 20.30 21.73
CA THR A 115 -1.04 19.67 22.91
C THR A 115 -1.70 18.36 23.32
N GLU A 116 -3.02 18.21 23.09
CA GLU A 116 -3.75 16.97 23.42
C GLU A 116 -3.49 15.87 22.39
N GLN A 117 -3.06 16.25 21.18
CA GLN A 117 -2.68 15.35 20.10
C GLN A 117 -1.15 15.11 20.05
N GLY A 118 -0.39 15.55 21.06
CA GLY A 118 1.05 15.34 21.15
C GLY A 118 1.90 16.33 20.33
N TRP A 119 1.30 17.40 19.78
CA TRP A 119 2.00 18.41 18.99
C TRP A 119 2.38 19.63 19.83
N SER A 120 3.59 20.14 19.62
CA SER A 120 4.04 21.46 20.08
C SER A 120 4.05 22.47 18.93
N ALA A 121 3.78 23.73 19.24
CA ALA A 121 3.76 24.81 18.26
C ALA A 121 4.48 26.05 18.79
N GLY A 122 5.11 26.81 17.90
CA GLY A 122 5.74 28.07 18.24
C GLY A 122 5.87 29.01 17.04
N GLY A 123 6.31 30.25 17.29
CA GLY A 123 6.63 31.22 16.24
C GLY A 123 5.44 31.81 15.46
N GLY A 124 4.19 31.52 15.84
CA GLY A 124 3.01 32.06 15.19
C GLY A 124 1.73 31.84 16.00
N LYS A 125 0.59 32.05 15.34
CA LYS A 125 -0.74 31.89 15.92
C LYS A 125 -1.48 30.75 15.21
N ALA A 126 -1.93 29.77 15.99
CA ALA A 126 -2.78 28.68 15.53
C ALA A 126 -4.20 28.90 16.06
N GLU A 127 -5.18 29.00 15.17
CA GLU A 127 -6.59 29.19 15.51
C GLU A 127 -7.45 28.16 14.78
N ILE A 128 -8.46 27.60 15.45
CA ILE A 128 -9.40 26.68 14.81
C ILE A 128 -10.53 27.49 14.19
N VAL A 129 -10.75 27.28 12.89
CA VAL A 129 -11.78 27.96 12.09
C VAL A 129 -12.73 26.94 11.48
N ALA A 130 -13.99 27.33 11.30
CA ALA A 130 -14.93 26.52 10.53
C ALA A 130 -14.60 26.64 9.04
N ASP A 131 -14.47 25.51 8.35
CA ASP A 131 -14.25 25.43 6.90
C ASP A 131 -15.06 24.25 6.36
N GLU A 132 -16.09 24.53 5.55
CA GLU A 132 -16.98 23.51 4.97
C GLU A 132 -16.24 22.52 4.06
N GLY A 133 -15.08 22.90 3.52
CA GLY A 133 -14.23 22.01 2.73
C GLY A 133 -13.36 21.08 3.58
N ALA A 134 -13.21 21.34 4.88
CA ALA A 134 -12.33 20.57 5.75
C ALA A 134 -12.99 19.28 6.27
N THR A 135 -12.16 18.29 6.57
CA THR A 135 -12.63 17.01 7.11
C THR A 135 -13.16 17.26 8.52
N GLY A 136 -14.48 17.16 8.72
CA GLY A 136 -15.13 17.48 9.99
C GLY A 136 -15.57 18.95 10.14
N GLY A 137 -15.54 19.74 9.07
CA GLY A 137 -16.05 21.11 9.05
C GLY A 137 -15.17 22.14 9.78
N THR A 138 -14.03 21.72 10.30
CA THR A 138 -13.06 22.59 10.99
C THR A 138 -11.66 22.42 10.41
N ALA A 139 -10.92 23.52 10.37
CA ALA A 139 -9.53 23.60 9.93
C ALA A 139 -8.71 24.41 10.93
N MET A 140 -7.41 24.10 11.02
CA MET A 140 -6.48 24.94 11.76
C MET A 140 -5.90 26.00 10.83
N LYS A 141 -6.13 27.26 11.17
CA LYS A 141 -5.51 28.41 10.52
C LYS A 141 -4.20 28.74 11.21
N LEU A 142 -3.11 28.61 10.47
CA LEU A 142 -1.79 29.04 10.88
C LEU A 142 -1.50 30.42 10.30
N SER A 143 -1.17 31.38 11.15
CA SER A 143 -0.78 32.72 10.74
C SER A 143 0.47 33.17 11.49
N LYS A 144 1.28 34.00 10.84
CA LYS A 144 2.41 34.67 11.47
C LYS A 144 2.29 36.18 11.30
N GLU A 145 2.82 36.92 12.25
CA GLU A 145 3.00 38.36 12.10
C GLU A 145 4.24 38.64 11.24
N THR A 146 4.14 39.67 10.39
CA THR A 146 5.24 40.07 9.51
C THR A 146 6.37 40.63 10.37
N GLY A 147 7.54 40.00 10.34
CA GLY A 147 8.72 40.39 11.14
C GLY A 147 8.97 39.51 12.37
N VAL A 148 8.05 38.59 12.71
CA VAL A 148 8.27 37.55 13.72
C VAL A 148 8.87 36.31 13.05
N GLY A 149 9.62 35.51 13.81
CA GLY A 149 10.18 34.23 13.35
C GLY A 149 9.12 33.32 12.73
N SER A 150 9.53 32.37 11.90
CA SER A 150 8.61 31.42 11.26
C SER A 150 7.85 30.61 12.30
N TRP A 151 6.58 30.30 12.00
CA TRP A 151 5.82 29.34 12.80
C TRP A 151 6.36 27.92 12.56
N TYR A 152 6.25 27.06 13.56
CA TYR A 152 6.63 25.65 13.47
C TYR A 152 5.65 24.78 14.25
N LEU A 153 5.53 23.52 13.81
CA LEU A 153 4.79 22.46 14.48
C LEU A 153 5.73 21.26 14.62
N GLU A 154 5.83 20.73 15.84
CA GLU A 154 6.72 19.63 16.18
C GLU A 154 5.92 18.50 16.83
N HIS A 155 6.29 17.27 16.49
CA HIS A 155 5.79 16.06 17.13
C HIS A 155 6.95 15.06 17.15
N ASP A 156 7.11 14.32 18.25
CA ASP A 156 8.11 13.26 18.31
C ASP A 156 7.65 12.09 17.42
N ALA A 157 8.27 11.96 16.25
CA ALA A 157 8.03 10.87 15.30
C ALA A 157 8.99 9.69 15.51
N GLY A 158 9.88 9.76 16.50
CA GLY A 158 10.97 8.82 16.70
C GLY A 158 11.93 8.75 15.51
N THR A 159 12.49 7.57 15.26
CA THR A 159 13.49 7.35 14.20
C THR A 159 12.88 7.03 12.83
N GLY A 160 11.55 6.87 12.73
CA GLY A 160 10.89 6.45 11.49
C GLY A 160 11.29 5.06 10.98
N ALA A 161 12.01 4.25 11.76
CA ALA A 161 12.55 2.96 11.33
C ALA A 161 11.44 1.97 10.91
N GLU A 162 10.27 2.04 11.54
CA GLU A 162 9.12 1.20 11.19
C GLU A 162 8.48 1.62 9.86
N LEU A 163 8.40 2.94 9.60
CA LEU A 163 7.92 3.49 8.33
C LEU A 163 8.82 3.04 7.17
N LEU A 164 10.14 3.05 7.38
CA LEU A 164 11.11 2.61 6.37
C LEU A 164 11.07 1.09 6.14
N LYS A 165 10.83 0.30 7.19
CA LYS A 165 10.79 -1.17 7.11
C LYS A 165 9.50 -1.70 6.49
N ASN A 166 8.36 -1.14 6.90
CA ASN A 166 7.03 -1.63 6.52
C ASN A 166 6.42 -0.84 5.35
N GLY A 167 7.04 0.28 4.97
CA GLY A 167 6.42 1.26 4.09
C GLY A 167 5.33 2.06 4.81
N GLY A 168 5.02 3.24 4.31
CA GLY A 168 3.94 4.06 4.84
C GLY A 168 3.71 5.33 4.03
N LEU A 169 2.77 6.15 4.49
CA LEU A 169 2.34 7.37 3.82
C LEU A 169 2.43 8.55 4.78
N ILE A 170 3.13 9.60 4.37
CA ILE A 170 3.02 10.93 4.99
C ILE A 170 2.07 11.73 4.11
N SER A 171 0.93 12.14 4.66
CA SER A 171 -0.07 12.93 3.95
C SER A 171 -0.43 14.18 4.74
N CYS A 172 -0.53 15.30 4.04
CA CYS A 172 -0.97 16.57 4.61
C CYS A 172 -2.06 17.15 3.71
N ARG A 173 -3.23 17.42 4.29
CA ARG A 173 -4.32 18.11 3.60
C ARG A 173 -4.35 19.55 4.10
N PHE A 174 -4.11 20.50 3.20
CA PHE A 174 -4.07 21.93 3.54
C PHE A 174 -4.85 22.76 2.51
N LYS A 175 -5.20 23.98 2.91
CA LYS A 175 -5.80 25.00 2.06
C LYS A 175 -5.01 26.29 2.24
N ALA A 176 -4.41 26.79 1.16
CA ALA A 176 -3.74 28.08 1.17
C ALA A 176 -4.78 29.21 1.07
N SER A 177 -4.63 30.25 1.89
CA SER A 177 -5.46 31.45 1.86
C SER A 177 -4.61 32.66 1.50
N GLY A 178 -5.05 33.47 0.53
CA GLY A 178 -4.35 34.68 0.09
C GLY A 178 -4.40 34.85 -1.42
N GLU A 179 -3.89 35.99 -1.89
CA GLU A 179 -3.68 36.23 -3.32
C GLU A 179 -2.42 35.48 -3.81
N LEU A 180 -2.40 35.16 -5.11
CA LEU A 180 -1.25 34.50 -5.72
C LEU A 180 -0.09 35.50 -5.85
N VAL A 181 0.95 35.30 -5.05
CA VAL A 181 2.20 36.08 -5.12
C VAL A 181 3.35 35.17 -5.56
N ALA A 182 4.14 35.64 -6.52
CA ALA A 182 5.28 34.89 -7.03
C ALA A 182 6.32 34.60 -5.92
N ASN A 183 6.79 33.36 -5.86
CA ASN A 183 7.78 32.88 -4.89
C ASN A 183 7.34 32.95 -3.42
N GLN A 184 6.03 33.00 -3.14
CA GLN A 184 5.51 32.94 -1.79
C GLN A 184 5.45 31.49 -1.28
N TYR A 185 6.04 31.24 -0.12
CA TYR A 185 6.01 29.95 0.55
C TYR A 185 4.74 29.76 1.39
N VAL A 186 4.24 28.54 1.45
CA VAL A 186 3.08 28.16 2.27
C VAL A 186 3.53 27.43 3.53
N ILE A 187 4.06 26.21 3.39
CA ILE A 187 4.57 25.35 4.47
C ILE A 187 5.79 24.55 3.96
N ALA A 188 6.65 24.08 4.86
CA ALA A 188 7.74 23.14 4.58
C ALA A 188 7.88 22.16 5.74
#